data_AF-A0A7S7ETM6-F1
#
_entry.id   AF-A0A7S7ETM6-F1
#
_cell.length_a   1.000
_cell.length_b   1.000
_cell.length_c   1.000
_cell.angle_alpha   90.00
_cell.angle_beta   90.00
_cell.angle_gamma   90.00
#
_symmetry.space_group_name_H-M   'P 1'
#
loop_
_entity.id
_entity.type
_entity.pdbx_description
1 polymer ?
#
loop_
_entity_poly.entity_id
_entity_poly.type
_entity_poly.pdbx_seq_one_letter_code
_entity_poly.pdbx_strand_id
1 'polypeptide(L)'
;MVKKSKEEYWMSYLSYYTKVYHSLADVGRNDLLDEDVPEDIKIVVVSLFRDHAKEWLNSNLPALGDRKPIDLLKTEEGLESLKGLLLRIPD
;
A
#
# COMPACT_ATOMS: atom_id res chain seq x y z
N MET A 1 -2.47 -29.05 1.79
CA MET A 1 -2.17 -27.61 1.94
C MET A 1 -3.07 -26.83 1.00
N VAL A 2 -3.98 -26.01 1.52
CA VAL A 2 -4.79 -25.11 0.68
C VAL A 2 -3.88 -23.93 0.30
N LYS A 3 -3.63 -23.74 -1.00
CA LYS A 3 -2.98 -22.51 -1.48
C LYS A 3 -4.00 -21.38 -1.38
N LYS A 4 -3.66 -20.30 -0.68
CA LYS A 4 -4.48 -19.10 -0.67
C LYS A 4 -4.43 -18.44 -2.05
N SER A 5 -5.55 -17.87 -2.48
CA SER A 5 -5.64 -16.97 -3.62
C SER A 5 -4.93 -15.64 -3.33
N LYS A 6 -4.59 -14.89 -4.38
CA LYS A 6 -3.99 -13.54 -4.24
C LYS A 6 -4.86 -12.61 -3.39
N GLU A 7 -6.17 -12.68 -3.58
CA GLU A 7 -7.14 -11.89 -2.82
C GLU A 7 -7.12 -12.26 -1.33
N GLU A 8 -7.08 -13.54 -0.99
CA GLU A 8 -6.99 -13.98 0.41
C GLU A 8 -5.68 -13.56 1.08
N TYR A 9 -4.57 -13.51 0.32
CA TYR A 9 -3.31 -12.94 0.80
C TYR A 9 -3.47 -11.44 1.05
N TRP A 10 -4.02 -10.69 0.09
CA TRP A 10 -4.26 -9.26 0.23
C TRP A 10 -5.15 -8.95 1.45
N MET A 11 -6.27 -9.64 1.60
CA MET A 11 -7.19 -9.45 2.73
C MET A 11 -6.55 -9.79 4.08
N SER A 12 -5.71 -10.83 4.13
CA SER A 12 -4.95 -11.17 5.35
C SER A 12 -3.93 -10.08 5.69
N TYR A 13 -3.22 -9.57 4.67
CA TYR A 13 -2.20 -8.53 4.79
C TYR A 13 -2.83 -7.20 5.22
N LEU A 14 -3.89 -6.78 4.54
CA LEU A 14 -4.68 -5.61 4.88
C LEU A 14 -5.21 -5.70 6.31
N SER A 15 -5.80 -6.83 6.72
CA SER A 15 -6.31 -6.99 8.09
C SER A 15 -5.23 -6.84 9.17
N TYR A 16 -4.00 -7.28 8.88
CA TYR A 16 -2.86 -7.05 9.76
C TYR A 16 -2.54 -5.55 9.86
N TYR A 17 -2.37 -4.86 8.73
CA TYR A 17 -2.04 -3.44 8.74
C TYR A 17 -3.18 -2.53 9.18
N THR A 18 -4.44 -2.91 9.03
CA THR A 18 -5.55 -2.14 9.61
C THR A 18 -5.38 -1.99 11.13
N LYS A 19 -4.92 -3.04 11.82
CA LYS A 19 -4.65 -2.98 13.26
C LYS A 19 -3.46 -2.07 13.58
N VAL A 20 -2.40 -2.15 12.77
CA VAL A 20 -1.21 -1.30 12.87
C VAL A 20 -1.57 0.16 12.63
N TYR A 21 -2.37 0.42 11.60
CA TYR A 21 -2.82 1.75 11.21
C TYR A 21 -3.66 2.40 12.32
N HIS A 22 -4.61 1.67 12.90
CA HIS A 22 -5.41 2.17 14.02
C HIS A 22 -4.61 2.37 15.32
N SER A 23 -3.46 1.71 15.49
CA SER A 23 -2.60 1.93 16.66
C SER A 23 -1.64 3.11 16.51
N LEU A 24 -1.51 3.69 15.31
CA LEU A 24 -0.74 4.92 15.10
C LEU A 24 -1.43 6.09 15.79
N ALA A 25 -0.66 7.02 16.37
CA ALA A 25 -1.21 8.27 16.89
C ALA A 25 -1.95 9.06 15.79
N ASP A 26 -3.05 9.75 16.14
CA ASP A 26 -3.95 10.44 15.18
C ASP A 26 -3.24 11.44 14.25
N VAL A 27 -2.07 11.95 14.64
CA VAL A 27 -1.34 13.03 13.96
C VAL A 27 -0.82 12.65 12.56
N GLY A 28 -0.90 11.38 12.16
CA GLY A 28 -0.35 10.90 10.87
C GLY A 28 -1.31 10.11 9.97
N ARG A 29 -2.60 9.98 10.33
CA ARG A 29 -3.50 9.07 9.57
C ARG A 29 -4.14 9.73 8.33
N ASN A 30 -4.59 10.97 8.41
CA ASN A 30 -5.45 11.55 7.36
C ASN A 30 -4.76 12.52 6.38
N ASP A 31 -3.58 13.06 6.72
CA ASP A 31 -2.95 14.12 5.91
C ASP A 31 -1.75 13.65 5.08
N LEU A 32 -1.33 12.38 5.24
CA LEU A 32 -0.12 11.90 4.56
C LEU A 32 -0.36 11.63 3.08
N LEU A 33 -1.54 11.16 2.69
CA LEU A 33 -1.81 10.71 1.32
C LEU A 33 -3.04 11.40 0.74
N ASP A 34 -2.98 11.66 -0.56
CA ASP A 34 -4.01 12.40 -1.29
C ASP A 34 -5.35 11.61 -1.31
N GLU A 35 -6.48 12.31 -1.46
CA GLU A 35 -7.83 11.72 -1.34
C GLU A 35 -8.10 10.61 -2.38
N ASP A 36 -7.45 10.68 -3.54
CA ASP A 36 -7.59 9.77 -4.67
C ASP A 36 -6.89 8.42 -4.47
N VAL A 37 -6.06 8.25 -3.43
CA VAL A 37 -5.45 6.96 -3.10
C VAL A 37 -6.51 6.05 -2.44
N PRO A 38 -6.71 4.81 -2.94
CA PRO A 38 -7.64 3.85 -2.33
C PRO A 38 -7.33 3.58 -0.86
N GLU A 39 -8.36 3.44 -0.03
CA GLU A 39 -8.23 3.31 1.42
C GLU A 39 -7.38 2.11 1.85
N ASP A 40 -7.54 0.97 1.16
CA ASP A 40 -6.75 -0.23 1.44
C ASP A 40 -5.25 0.00 1.17
N ILE A 41 -4.92 0.71 0.08
CA ILE A 41 -3.55 1.14 -0.22
C ILE A 41 -3.05 2.14 0.83
N LYS A 42 -3.87 3.12 1.25
CA LYS A 42 -3.50 4.09 2.29
C LYS A 42 -3.10 3.39 3.58
N ILE A 43 -3.95 2.48 4.06
CA ILE A 43 -3.72 1.71 5.29
C ILE A 43 -2.37 1.00 5.23
N VAL A 44 -2.10 0.29 4.13
CA VAL A 44 -0.88 -0.51 3.98
C VAL A 44 0.36 0.39 3.85
N VAL A 45 0.32 1.38 2.95
CA VAL A 45 1.48 2.26 2.68
C VAL A 45 1.82 3.11 3.91
N VAL A 46 0.84 3.71 4.59
CA VAL A 46 1.08 4.47 5.83
C VAL A 46 1.63 3.56 6.93
N SER A 47 1.16 2.31 7.00
CA SER A 47 1.67 1.39 8.01
C SER A 47 3.12 0.95 7.75
N LEU A 48 3.48 0.71 6.48
CA LEU A 48 4.82 0.31 6.06
C LEU A 48 5.83 1.45 6.16
N PHE A 49 5.48 2.63 5.66
CA PHE A 49 6.42 3.72 5.43
C PHE A 49 6.27 4.90 6.39
N ARG A 50 5.21 4.91 7.22
CA ARG A 50 4.93 5.98 8.18
C ARG A 50 4.96 7.34 7.50
N ASP A 51 5.74 8.28 8.02
CA ASP A 51 5.90 9.65 7.53
C ASP A 51 6.46 9.72 6.09
N HIS A 52 7.08 8.64 5.59
CA HIS A 52 7.58 8.54 4.22
C HIS A 52 6.57 7.98 3.21
N ALA A 53 5.34 7.69 3.62
CA ALA A 53 4.30 7.13 2.75
C ALA A 53 4.09 7.97 1.48
N LYS A 54 4.00 9.29 1.63
CA LYS A 54 3.82 10.22 0.50
C LYS A 54 5.01 10.21 -0.45
N GLU A 55 6.21 10.26 0.12
CA GLU A 55 7.47 10.24 -0.60
C GLU A 55 7.58 8.95 -1.40
N TRP A 56 7.31 7.80 -0.78
CA TRP A 56 7.38 6.50 -1.42
C TRP A 56 6.42 6.40 -2.61
N LEU A 57 5.15 6.80 -2.45
CA LEU A 57 4.17 6.79 -3.55
C LEU A 57 4.56 7.67 -4.75
N ASN A 58 5.33 8.74 -4.48
CA ASN A 58 5.78 9.69 -5.49
C ASN A 58 7.21 9.45 -5.98
N SER A 59 7.91 8.49 -5.41
CA SER A 59 9.27 8.12 -5.78
C SER A 59 9.29 7.21 -7.01
N ASN A 60 10.31 7.35 -7.85
CA ASN A 60 10.52 6.43 -8.96
C ASN A 60 11.08 5.11 -8.43
N LEU A 61 10.39 4.00 -8.69
CA LEU A 61 10.86 2.68 -8.28
C LEU A 61 11.45 1.92 -9.47
N PRO A 62 12.72 1.48 -9.40
CA PRO A 62 13.34 0.66 -10.45
C PRO A 62 12.53 -0.60 -10.77
N ALA A 63 11.92 -1.21 -9.75
CA ALA A 63 11.06 -2.39 -9.89
C ALA A 63 9.81 -2.16 -10.75
N LEU A 64 9.42 -0.89 -10.98
CA LEU A 64 8.28 -0.50 -11.81
C LEU A 64 8.70 0.06 -13.17
N GLY A 65 9.98 -0.06 -13.55
CA GLY A 65 10.56 0.57 -14.73
C GLY A 65 10.69 2.08 -14.56
N ASP A 66 11.18 2.52 -13.39
CA ASP A 66 11.34 3.92 -12.98
C ASP A 66 10.03 4.73 -12.96
N ARG A 67 8.89 4.04 -12.82
CA ARG A 67 7.57 4.65 -12.61
C ARG A 67 7.27 4.84 -11.13
N LYS A 68 6.37 5.78 -10.84
CA LYS A 68 5.89 6.03 -9.48
C LYS A 68 4.77 5.04 -9.11
N PRO A 69 4.71 4.55 -7.87
CA PRO A 69 3.60 3.72 -7.41
C PRO A 69 2.23 4.36 -7.62
N ILE A 70 2.11 5.68 -7.41
CA ILE A 70 0.85 6.40 -7.58
C ILE A 70 0.32 6.36 -9.02
N ASP A 71 1.20 6.25 -10.02
CA ASP A 71 0.79 6.13 -11.43
C ASP A 71 0.07 4.81 -11.72
N LEU A 72 0.30 3.77 -10.91
CA LEU A 72 -0.36 2.48 -11.08
C LEU A 72 -1.84 2.52 -10.67
N LEU A 73 -2.24 3.46 -9.80
CA LEU A 73 -3.61 3.59 -9.32
C LEU A 73 -4.60 4.04 -10.42
N LYS A 74 -4.09 4.47 -11.58
CA LYS A 74 -4.89 4.92 -12.72
C LYS A 74 -5.65 3.79 -13.45
N THR A 75 -5.34 2.53 -13.14
CA THR A 75 -5.92 1.36 -13.83
C THR A 75 -6.11 0.20 -12.84
N GLU A 76 -7.08 -0.67 -13.10
CA GLU A 76 -7.30 -1.88 -12.29
C GLU A 76 -6.08 -2.82 -12.31
N GLU A 77 -5.46 -3.02 -13.48
CA GLU A 77 -4.24 -3.84 -13.61
C GLU A 77 -3.07 -3.25 -12.82
N GLY A 78 -2.90 -1.92 -12.86
CA GLY A 78 -1.89 -1.22 -12.09
C GLY A 78 -2.14 -1.35 -10.59
N LEU A 79 -3.39 -1.21 -10.14
CA LEU A 79 -3.75 -1.43 -8.74
C LEU A 79 -3.39 -2.84 -8.27
N GLU A 80 -3.74 -3.87 -9.05
CA GLU A 80 -3.38 -5.26 -8.73
C GLU A 80 -1.86 -5.49 -8.73
N SER A 81 -1.14 -4.82 -9.63
CA SER A 81 0.32 -4.85 -9.65
C SER A 81 0.92 -4.20 -8.40
N LEU A 82 0.35 -3.08 -7.95
CA LEU A 82 0.77 -2.38 -6.73
C LEU A 82 0.51 -3.25 -5.49
N LYS A 83 -0.67 -3.85 -5.36
CA LYS A 83 -0.96 -4.81 -4.28
C LYS A 83 0.05 -5.96 -4.27
N GLY A 84 0.37 -6.50 -5.45
CA GLY A 84 1.38 -7.54 -5.60
C GLY A 84 2.80 -7.10 -5.21
N LEU A 85 3.16 -5.84 -5.44
CA LEU A 85 4.43 -5.26 -4.99
C LEU A 85 4.45 -5.13 -3.46
N LEU A 86 3.40 -4.56 -2.88
CA LEU A 86 3.26 -4.36 -1.43
C LEU A 86 3.36 -5.68 -0.67
N LEU A 87 2.71 -6.75 -1.16
CA LEU A 87 2.79 -8.11 -0.58
C LEU A 87 4.21 -8.69 -0.54
N ARG A 88 5.17 -8.14 -1.28
CA ARG A 88 6.57 -8.60 -1.31
C ARG A 88 7.48 -7.78 -0.43
N ILE A 89 6.99 -6.68 0.14
CA ILE A 89 7.77 -5.84 1.05
C ILE A 89 7.84 -6.56 2.40
N PRO A 90 9.06 -6.84 2.91
CA PRO A 90 9.22 -7.43 4.22
C PRO A 90 8.80 -6.45 5.31
N ASP A 91 8.12 -6.97 6.35
CA ASP A 91 7.86 -6.28 7.62
C ASP A 91 9.14 -6.15 8.48
#